data_AF-A0AAV7HD74-F1
#
_entry.id   AF-A0AAV7HD74-F1
#
_cell.length_a   1.000
_cell.length_b   1.000
_cell.length_c   1.000
_cell.angle_alpha   90.00
_cell.angle_beta   90.00
_cell.angle_gamma   90.00
#
_symmetry.space_group_name_H-M   'P 1'
#
loop_
_entity.id
_entity.type
_entity.pdbx_description
1 polymer ?
#
loop_
_entity_poly.entity_id
_entity_poly.type
_entity_poly.pdbx_seq_one_letter_code
_entity_poly.pdbx_strand_id
1 'polypeptide(L)'
;MSEYLDNNHVDTFGIFLVEKSQMCPGLYLPFLFVSSFHWGYKAFNADTKKFVSHINKESVSATNLILVPIIENSHWTLVVGNLKTKVWDFYDSLPKKTHRAILPEVISHLYEDTTTSFATDI
;
A
#
# COMPACT_ATOMS: atom_id res chain seq x y z
N MET A 1 16.48 11.29 -21.34
CA MET A 1 15.81 11.69 -20.08
C MET A 1 15.04 10.48 -19.60
N SER A 2 15.18 10.09 -18.33
CA SER A 2 14.26 9.12 -17.74
C SER A 2 13.01 9.89 -17.35
N GLU A 3 11.86 9.51 -17.88
CA GLU A 3 10.58 10.05 -17.43
C GLU A 3 10.28 9.53 -16.02
N TYR A 4 9.73 10.37 -15.15
CA TYR A 4 9.32 9.98 -13.81
C TYR A 4 8.02 9.17 -13.91
N LEU A 5 7.93 8.10 -13.11
CA LEU A 5 6.71 7.30 -13.01
C LEU A 5 5.64 8.08 -12.25
N ASP A 6 4.43 8.12 -12.79
CA ASP A 6 3.24 8.65 -12.11
C ASP A 6 2.44 7.52 -11.41
N ASN A 7 1.33 7.89 -10.76
CA ASN A 7 0.44 6.93 -10.09
C ASN A 7 -0.09 5.85 -11.02
N ASN A 8 -0.42 6.18 -12.28
CA ASN A 8 -0.95 5.19 -13.22
C ASN A 8 0.07 4.09 -13.51
N HIS A 9 1.36 4.45 -13.63
CA HIS A 9 2.42 3.47 -13.86
C HIS A 9 2.55 2.50 -12.69
N VAL A 10 2.57 3.03 -11.46
CA VAL A 10 2.74 2.22 -10.24
C VAL A 10 1.52 1.34 -9.99
N ASP A 11 0.31 1.86 -10.18
CA ASP A 11 -0.92 1.08 -10.03
C ASP A 11 -1.06 0.01 -11.10
N THR A 12 -0.73 0.32 -12.36
CA THR A 12 -0.72 -0.66 -13.44
C THR A 12 0.23 -1.81 -13.12
N PHE A 13 1.42 -1.50 -12.60
CA PHE A 13 2.36 -2.51 -12.13
C PHE A 13 1.79 -3.33 -10.97
N GLY A 14 1.18 -2.68 -9.97
CA GLY A 14 0.55 -3.34 -8.83
C GLY A 14 -0.56 -4.31 -9.24
N ILE A 15 -1.43 -3.88 -10.16
CA ILE A 15 -2.50 -4.73 -10.73
C ILE A 15 -1.89 -5.93 -11.45
N PHE A 16 -0.89 -5.72 -12.32
CA PHE A 16 -0.22 -6.84 -12.98
C PHE A 16 0.46 -7.80 -12.00
N LEU A 17 1.00 -7.29 -10.90
CA LEU A 17 1.59 -8.11 -9.85
C LEU A 17 0.52 -8.97 -9.16
N VAL A 18 -0.65 -8.41 -8.85
CA VAL A 18 -1.80 -9.14 -8.29
C VAL A 18 -2.25 -10.24 -9.25
N GLU A 19 -2.48 -9.91 -10.53
CA GLU A 19 -2.89 -10.87 -11.56
C GLU A 19 -1.88 -12.01 -11.70
N LYS A 20 -0.59 -11.68 -11.77
CA LYS A 20 0.48 -12.69 -11.85
C LYS A 20 0.52 -13.61 -10.63
N SER A 21 0.26 -13.07 -9.43
CA SER A 21 0.23 -13.86 -8.20
C SER A 21 -0.88 -14.91 -8.21
N GLN A 22 -2.03 -14.59 -8.82
CA GLN A 22 -3.17 -15.49 -8.96
C GLN A 22 -2.95 -16.54 -10.05
N MET A 23 -2.25 -16.18 -11.15
CA MET A 23 -1.91 -17.12 -12.23
C MET A 23 -0.88 -18.18 -11.82
N CYS A 24 -0.09 -17.93 -10.78
CA CYS A 24 0.93 -18.85 -10.29
C CYS A 24 0.82 -19.09 -8.78
N PRO A 25 -0.22 -19.79 -8.31
CA PRO A 25 -0.42 -20.06 -6.89
C PRO A 25 0.80 -20.76 -6.26
N GLY A 26 1.24 -20.29 -5.09
CA GLY A 26 2.35 -20.89 -4.33
C GLY A 26 3.75 -20.34 -4.66
N LEU A 27 3.92 -19.55 -5.73
CA LEU A 27 5.19 -18.86 -6.01
C LEU A 27 5.33 -17.53 -5.25
N TYR A 28 4.22 -16.95 -4.82
CA TYR A 28 4.16 -15.65 -4.16
C TYR A 28 3.58 -15.79 -2.76
N LEU A 29 4.09 -14.99 -1.82
CA LEU A 29 3.41 -14.78 -0.55
C LEU A 29 2.08 -14.06 -0.83
N PRO A 30 0.95 -14.46 -0.23
CA PRO A 30 -0.30 -13.72 -0.35
C PRO A 30 -0.13 -12.27 0.09
N PHE A 31 -0.54 -11.31 -0.75
CA PHE A 31 -0.45 -9.89 -0.47
C PHE A 31 -1.71 -9.14 -0.91
N LEU A 32 -1.97 -8.00 -0.26
CA LEU A 32 -2.90 -6.98 -0.71
C LEU A 32 -2.10 -5.80 -1.26
N PHE A 33 -2.50 -5.30 -2.42
CA PHE A 33 -1.97 -4.07 -2.99
C PHE A 33 -2.95 -2.92 -2.72
N VAL A 34 -2.47 -1.82 -2.17
CA VAL A 34 -3.21 -0.56 -2.03
C VAL A 34 -2.82 0.33 -3.21
N SER A 35 -3.81 0.89 -3.89
CA SER A 35 -3.58 1.85 -4.96
C SER A 35 -2.81 3.07 -4.45
N SER A 36 -1.81 3.56 -5.20
CA SER A 36 -1.08 4.77 -4.83
C SER A 36 -1.97 6.02 -4.84
N PHE A 37 -3.11 5.96 -5.55
CA PHE A 37 -4.13 7.00 -5.50
C PHE A 37 -4.81 7.09 -4.14
N HIS A 38 -4.77 6.05 -3.28
CA HIS A 38 -5.27 6.13 -1.90
C HIS A 38 -4.60 7.27 -1.14
N TRP A 39 -3.26 7.28 -1.10
CA TRP A 39 -2.51 8.38 -0.51
C TRP A 39 -2.59 9.65 -1.34
N GLY A 40 -2.43 9.55 -2.67
CA GLY A 40 -2.41 10.70 -3.55
C GLY A 40 -3.69 11.55 -3.51
N TYR A 41 -4.86 10.91 -3.28
CA TYR A 41 -6.16 11.59 -3.22
C TYR A 41 -6.49 12.15 -1.84
N LYS A 42 -5.76 11.73 -0.79
CA LYS A 42 -5.90 12.28 0.56
C LYS A 42 -5.70 13.80 0.59
N ALA A 43 -4.69 14.31 -0.13
CA ALA A 43 -4.39 15.74 -0.20
C ALA A 43 -5.54 16.59 -0.76
N PHE A 44 -6.50 15.96 -1.46
CA PHE A 44 -7.66 16.61 -2.05
C PHE A 44 -8.95 16.42 -1.22
N ASN A 45 -8.87 15.84 -0.01
CA ASN A 45 -10.03 15.48 0.82
C ASN A 45 -11.10 14.68 0.05
N ALA A 46 -10.66 13.85 -0.90
CA ALA A 46 -11.55 13.01 -1.69
C ALA A 46 -11.94 11.73 -0.93
N ASP A 47 -13.04 11.10 -1.35
CA ASP A 47 -13.42 9.78 -0.84
C ASP A 47 -12.46 8.70 -1.36
N THR A 48 -11.53 8.28 -0.52
CA THR A 48 -10.46 7.32 -0.79
C THR A 48 -10.84 5.88 -0.52
N LYS A 49 -12.01 5.62 0.09
CA LYS A 49 -12.45 4.26 0.50
C LYS A 49 -12.58 3.30 -0.67
N LYS A 50 -12.87 3.81 -1.87
CA LYS A 50 -12.97 2.98 -3.09
C LYS A 50 -11.66 2.26 -3.39
N PHE A 51 -10.51 2.89 -3.12
CA PHE A 51 -9.17 2.34 -3.36
C PHE A 51 -8.77 1.22 -2.40
N VAL A 52 -9.51 1.04 -1.31
CA VAL A 52 -9.28 0.00 -0.29
C VAL A 52 -10.52 -0.85 -0.04
N SER A 53 -11.51 -0.80 -0.92
CA SER A 53 -12.79 -1.51 -0.76
C SER A 53 -12.64 -3.03 -0.78
N HIS A 54 -11.59 -3.55 -1.40
CA HIS A 54 -11.21 -4.97 -1.38
C HIS A 54 -10.50 -5.40 -0.08
N ILE A 55 -10.12 -4.46 0.79
CA ILE A 55 -9.49 -4.73 2.07
C ILE A 55 -10.57 -4.88 3.12
N ASN A 56 -10.93 -6.12 3.43
CA ASN A 56 -11.95 -6.51 4.40
C ASN A 56 -11.40 -7.63 5.29
N LYS A 57 -12.17 -8.07 6.29
CA LYS A 57 -11.71 -9.10 7.25
C LYS A 57 -11.27 -10.39 6.56
N GLU A 58 -12.01 -10.82 5.55
CA GLU A 58 -11.71 -12.04 4.80
C GLU A 58 -10.37 -11.90 4.06
N SER A 59 -10.21 -10.83 3.27
CA SER A 59 -8.98 -10.61 2.49
C SER A 59 -7.75 -10.37 3.38
N VAL A 60 -7.90 -9.67 4.51
CA VAL A 60 -6.84 -9.50 5.52
C VAL A 60 -6.45 -10.85 6.14
N SER A 61 -7.42 -11.69 6.51
CA SER A 61 -7.13 -13.01 7.09
C SER A 61 -6.46 -13.99 6.12
N ALA A 62 -6.67 -13.82 4.82
CA ALA A 62 -6.08 -14.65 3.76
C ALA A 62 -4.70 -14.17 3.29
N THR A 63 -4.20 -13.07 3.87
CA THR A 63 -3.02 -12.34 3.36
C THR A 63 -1.86 -12.36 4.36
N ASN A 64 -0.63 -12.26 3.85
CA ASN A 64 0.57 -12.08 4.69
C ASN A 64 1.09 -10.63 4.67
N LEU A 65 0.98 -9.94 3.54
CA LEU A 65 1.58 -8.62 3.32
C LEU A 65 0.56 -7.60 2.82
N ILE A 66 0.71 -6.34 3.21
CA ILE A 66 0.02 -5.21 2.59
C ILE A 66 1.07 -4.30 1.96
N LEU A 67 0.94 -4.01 0.68
CA LEU A 67 1.85 -3.16 -0.08
C LEU A 67 1.18 -1.81 -0.31
N VAL A 68 1.80 -0.74 0.20
CA VAL A 68 1.28 0.63 0.13
C VAL A 68 2.32 1.53 -0.54
N PRO A 69 2.28 1.70 -1.87
CA PRO A 69 3.13 2.65 -2.56
C PRO A 69 2.70 4.09 -2.23
N ILE A 70 3.67 4.95 -1.96
CA ILE A 70 3.45 6.33 -1.55
C ILE A 70 4.31 7.23 -2.43
N ILE A 71 3.68 8.22 -3.05
CA ILE A 71 4.37 9.31 -3.72
C ILE A 71 4.28 10.57 -2.86
N GLU A 72 5.43 11.14 -2.52
CA GLU A 72 5.56 12.37 -1.73
C GLU A 72 6.67 13.23 -2.34
N ASN A 73 6.40 14.49 -2.64
CA ASN A 73 7.36 15.41 -3.28
C ASN A 73 8.09 14.81 -4.51
N SER A 74 7.33 14.13 -5.38
CA SER A 74 7.82 13.44 -6.59
C SER A 74 8.80 12.29 -6.33
N HIS A 75 8.81 11.75 -5.10
CA HIS A 75 9.62 10.60 -4.73
C HIS A 75 8.75 9.42 -4.30
N TRP A 76 9.07 8.24 -4.83
CA TRP A 76 8.35 7.01 -4.53
C TRP A 76 8.98 6.28 -3.34
N THR A 77 8.13 5.88 -2.41
CA THR A 77 8.47 5.02 -1.28
C THR A 77 7.45 3.90 -1.17
N LEU A 78 7.80 2.83 -0.46
CA LEU A 78 6.91 1.70 -0.26
C LEU A 78 6.81 1.39 1.24
N VAL A 79 5.57 1.36 1.74
CA VAL A 79 5.25 0.85 3.07
C VAL A 79 4.74 -0.57 2.93
N VAL A 80 5.28 -1.47 3.74
CA VAL A 80 4.89 -2.88 3.77
C VAL A 80 4.41 -3.26 5.16
N GLY A 81 3.14 -3.63 5.28
CA GLY A 81 2.58 -4.18 6.51
C GLY A 81 2.70 -5.70 6.51
N ASN A 82 3.50 -6.27 7.41
CA ASN A 82 3.58 -7.71 7.60
C ASN A 82 2.56 -8.16 8.64
N LEU A 83 1.48 -8.79 8.19
CA LEU A 83 0.36 -9.21 9.02
C LEU A 83 0.72 -10.35 9.99
N LYS A 84 1.76 -11.13 9.67
CA LYS A 84 2.25 -12.23 10.52
C LYS A 84 3.12 -11.73 11.65
N THR A 85 4.08 -10.85 11.34
CA THR A 85 5.02 -10.34 12.34
C THR A 85 4.49 -9.13 13.07
N LYS A 86 3.41 -8.51 12.58
CA LYS A 86 2.84 -7.29 13.16
C LYS A 86 3.88 -6.18 13.17
N VAL A 87 4.38 -5.85 11.97
CA VAL A 87 5.38 -4.81 11.74
C VAL A 87 5.09 -4.08 10.44
N TRP A 88 5.28 -2.76 10.47
CA TRP A 88 5.36 -1.91 9.29
C TRP A 88 6.81 -1.63 8.91
N ASP A 89 7.20 -2.05 7.71
CA ASP A 89 8.50 -1.75 7.11
C ASP A 89 8.38 -0.59 6.11
N PHE A 90 9.39 0.28 6.08
CA PHE A 90 9.45 1.43 5.17
C PHE A 90 10.67 1.29 4.26
N TYR A 91 10.42 1.24 2.95
CA TYR A 91 11.43 1.11 1.92
C TYR A 91 11.56 2.42 1.15
N ASP A 92 12.77 2.95 1.14
CA ASP A 92 13.15 4.17 0.43
C ASP A 92 14.47 3.91 -0.30
N SER A 93 14.50 4.20 -1.59
CA SER A 93 15.71 4.07 -2.42
C SER A 93 16.72 5.19 -2.18
N LEU A 94 16.30 6.29 -1.55
CA LEU A 94 17.16 7.41 -1.19
C LEU A 94 17.50 7.37 0.30
N PRO A 95 18.73 7.77 0.71
CA PRO A 95 19.14 7.81 2.12
C PRO A 95 18.58 9.05 2.85
N LYS A 96 17.32 9.42 2.61
CA LYS A 96 16.66 10.60 3.20
C LYS A 96 15.72 10.18 4.33
N LYS A 97 16.16 10.33 5.57
CA LYS A 97 15.36 10.00 6.77
C LYS A 97 14.03 10.77 6.87
N THR A 98 13.91 11.91 6.19
CA THR A 98 12.75 12.79 6.27
C THR A 98 11.49 12.19 5.66
N HIS A 99 11.60 11.34 4.64
CA HIS A 99 10.42 10.72 4.01
C HIS A 99 9.69 9.78 4.96
N ARG A 100 10.39 9.21 5.94
CA ARG A 100 9.78 8.32 6.95
C ARG A 100 8.80 9.06 7.87
N ALA A 101 8.85 10.39 7.94
CA ALA A 101 7.99 11.17 8.82
C ALA A 101 6.49 11.07 8.49
N ILE A 102 6.13 10.75 7.25
CA ILE A 102 4.73 10.60 6.82
C ILE A 102 4.11 9.25 7.21
N LEU A 103 4.93 8.29 7.64
CA LEU A 103 4.50 6.90 7.88
C LEU A 103 3.31 6.79 8.87
N PRO A 104 3.30 7.46 10.04
CA PRO A 104 2.15 7.38 10.95
C PRO A 104 0.86 7.88 10.32
N GLU A 105 0.96 8.91 9.47
CA GLU A 105 -0.18 9.56 8.84
C GLU A 105 -0.78 8.72 7.71
N VAL A 106 0.06 8.02 6.95
CA VAL A 106 -0.36 7.06 5.91
C VAL A 106 -1.05 5.86 6.57
N ILE A 107 -0.46 5.31 7.63
CA ILE A 107 -1.02 4.16 8.34
C ILE A 107 -2.35 4.53 9.00
N SER A 108 -2.45 5.67 9.70
CA SER A 108 -3.71 6.15 10.28
C SER A 108 -4.80 6.28 9.22
N HIS A 109 -4.47 6.90 8.08
CA HIS A 109 -5.41 7.08 6.98
C HIS A 109 -5.89 5.74 6.39
N LEU A 110 -4.98 4.77 6.25
CA LEU A 110 -5.35 3.41 5.84
C LEU A 110 -6.32 2.77 6.84
N TYR A 111 -6.04 2.85 8.14
CA TYR A 111 -6.92 2.30 9.18
C TYR A 111 -8.29 2.99 9.21
N GLU A 112 -8.35 4.31 9.04
CA GLU A 112 -9.59 5.06 8.99
C GLU A 112 -10.51 4.55 7.87
N ASP A 113 -9.97 4.30 6.68
CA ASP A 113 -10.75 3.81 5.54
C ASP A 113 -11.03 2.30 5.60
N THR A 114 -10.33 1.56 6.46
CA THR A 114 -10.43 0.10 6.63
C THR A 114 -10.87 -0.30 8.04
N THR A 115 -11.62 0.57 8.71
CA THR A 115 -11.87 0.62 10.18
C THR A 115 -12.40 -0.66 10.82
N THR A 116 -12.76 -1.68 10.04
CA THR A 116 -13.25 -2.98 10.53
C THR A 116 -12.55 -4.18 9.91
N SER A 117 -11.58 -3.97 9.03
CA SER A 117 -10.90 -5.03 8.28
C SER A 117 -9.81 -5.73 9.10
N PHE A 118 -9.24 -5.03 10.07
CA PHE A 118 -8.20 -5.55 10.95
C PHE A 118 -8.77 -5.98 12.31
N ALA A 119 -8.44 -7.18 12.76
CA ALA A 119 -8.82 -7.65 14.10
C ALA A 119 -7.96 -7.00 15.20
N THR A 120 -6.70 -6.70 14.87
CA THR A 120 -5.73 -6.01 15.70
C THR A 120 -4.82 -5.19 14.81
N ASP A 121 -4.21 -4.15 15.38
CA ASP A 121 -3.18 -3.37 14.70
C ASP A 121 -2.04 -4.28 14.21
N ILE A 122 -1.37 -3.80 13.16
CA ILE A 122 -0.18 -4.41 12.57
C ILE A 122 1.01 -3.74 13.21
#